data_AF-A0A353Y0L4-F1
#
_entry.id   AF-A0A353Y0L4-F1
#
_cell.length_a   1.000
_cell.length_b   1.000
_cell.length_c   1.000
_cell.angle_alpha   90.00
_cell.angle_beta   90.00
_cell.angle_gamma   90.00
#
_symmetry.space_group_name_H-M   'P 1'
#
loop_
_entity.id
_entity.type
_entity.pdbx_description
1 polymer ?
#
loop_
_entity_poly.entity_id
_entity_poly.type
_entity_poly.pdbx_seq_one_letter_code
_entity_poly.pdbx_strand_id
1 'polypeptide(L)'
;VDARRCISYLTIELQGAIPVEFRAMLGNRIYGCDDCMAICPWNRFAGNSAESDFLPRHQLDRATLLELFAWDEEQFLRKSEGSAIRRIGYERWLRNIAVALGNSAAHQDVIEALQRRLHDSSTLVQEHIEWALRRLHG
;
A
#
# COMPACT_ATOMS: atom_id res chain seq x y z
N VAL A 1 -22.45 -1.59 2.13
CA VAL A 1 -21.15 -0.91 1.97
C VAL A 1 -21.14 -0.19 0.63
N ASP A 2 -20.69 1.07 0.56
CA ASP A 2 -20.31 1.68 -0.73
C ASP A 2 -18.84 1.33 -1.00
N ALA A 3 -18.59 0.45 -1.98
CA ALA A 3 -17.25 -0.05 -2.28
C ALA A 3 -16.30 1.07 -2.70
N ARG A 4 -16.79 2.12 -3.37
CA ARG A 4 -15.96 3.23 -3.89
C ARG A 4 -15.29 4.05 -2.78
N ARG A 5 -15.74 3.89 -1.54
CA ARG A 5 -15.21 4.55 -0.34
C ARG A 5 -14.48 3.57 0.59
N CYS A 6 -14.46 2.28 0.25
CA CYS A 6 -13.83 1.23 1.07
C CYS A 6 -12.32 1.19 0.81
N ILE A 7 -11.50 1.29 1.85
CA ILE A 7 -10.03 1.23 1.72
C ILE A 7 -9.57 -0.07 1.03
N SER A 8 -10.19 -1.20 1.34
CA SER A 8 -9.88 -2.47 0.68
C SER A 8 -10.11 -2.40 -0.84
N TYR A 9 -11.26 -1.84 -1.27
CA TYR A 9 -11.52 -1.63 -2.69
C TYR A 9 -10.53 -0.64 -3.33
N LEU A 10 -10.26 0.49 -2.67
CA LEU A 10 -9.34 1.52 -3.17
C LEU A 10 -7.91 0.98 -3.38
N THR A 11 -7.46 0.07 -2.52
CA THR A 11 -6.11 -0.50 -2.57
C THR A 11 -6.01 -1.76 -3.45
N ILE A 12 -7.10 -2.53 -3.61
CA ILE A 12 -7.08 -3.81 -4.33
C ILE A 12 -7.74 -3.74 -5.71
N GLU A 13 -8.93 -3.16 -5.81
CA GLU A 13 -9.79 -3.27 -7.01
C GLU A 13 -9.70 -2.05 -7.92
N LEU A 14 -9.56 -0.85 -7.34
CA LEU A 14 -9.48 0.38 -8.11
C LEU A 14 -8.24 0.35 -9.01
N GLN A 15 -8.45 0.41 -10.32
CA GLN A 15 -7.37 0.38 -11.31
C GLN A 15 -6.65 1.74 -11.42
N GLY A 16 -7.42 2.84 -11.42
CA GLY A 16 -6.92 4.20 -11.65
C GLY A 16 -6.47 4.94 -10.39
N ALA A 17 -6.52 6.27 -10.44
CA ALA A 17 -6.07 7.10 -9.33
C ALA A 17 -6.97 7.00 -8.09
N ILE A 18 -6.37 6.90 -6.91
CA ILE A 18 -7.10 6.99 -5.65
C ILE A 18 -7.60 8.44 -5.51
N PRO A 19 -8.91 8.68 -5.33
CA PRO A 19 -9.45 10.03 -5.17
C PRO A 19 -8.73 10.78 -4.03
N VAL A 20 -8.40 12.05 -4.28
CA VAL A 20 -7.54 12.85 -3.40
C VAL A 20 -8.11 12.93 -1.98
N GLU A 21 -9.43 13.02 -1.85
CA GLU A 21 -10.15 13.09 -0.59
C GLU A 21 -9.98 11.84 0.30
N PHE A 22 -9.62 10.69 -0.28
CA PHE A 22 -9.42 9.46 0.48
C PHE A 22 -7.95 9.20 0.83
N ARG A 23 -6.99 9.79 0.11
CA ARG A 23 -5.55 9.47 0.25
C ARG A 23 -5.03 9.61 1.67
N ALA A 24 -5.43 10.66 2.40
CA ALA A 24 -5.02 10.85 3.79
C ALA A 24 -5.59 9.77 4.74
N MET A 25 -6.83 9.32 4.49
CA MET A 25 -7.52 8.34 5.33
C MET A 25 -6.99 6.92 5.17
N LEU A 26 -6.28 6.62 4.07
CA LEU A 26 -5.65 5.31 3.88
C LEU A 26 -4.61 5.02 4.96
N GLY A 27 -3.97 6.05 5.53
CA GLY A 27 -2.86 5.88 6.47
C GLY A 27 -1.72 5.12 5.81
N ASN A 28 -1.27 4.03 6.43
CA ASN A 28 -0.22 3.14 5.93
C ASN A 28 -0.76 1.86 5.24
N ARG A 29 -2.05 1.78 4.93
CA ARG A 29 -2.67 0.59 4.30
C ARG A 29 -2.36 0.55 2.81
N ILE A 30 -1.49 -0.39 2.42
CA ILE A 30 -1.05 -0.54 1.02
C ILE A 30 -1.75 -1.69 0.27
N TYR A 31 -2.43 -2.59 0.98
CA TYR A 31 -3.19 -3.70 0.41
C TYR A 31 -4.26 -4.17 1.40
N GLY A 32 -5.54 -3.92 1.10
CA GLY A 32 -6.64 -4.32 1.97
C GLY A 32 -6.89 -3.40 3.17
N CYS A 33 -7.86 -3.78 4.00
CA CYS A 33 -8.18 -3.10 5.25
C CYS A 33 -8.98 -4.04 6.16
N ASP A 34 -8.55 -4.16 7.41
CA ASP A 34 -9.17 -5.05 8.40
C ASP A 34 -9.91 -4.28 9.51
N ASP A 35 -10.04 -2.96 9.42
CA ASP A 35 -10.61 -2.12 10.48
C ASP A 35 -12.03 -2.56 10.88
N CYS A 36 -12.86 -2.96 9.91
CA CYS A 36 -14.21 -3.45 10.18
C CYS A 36 -14.20 -4.81 10.89
N MET A 37 -13.21 -5.66 10.63
CA MET A 37 -13.04 -6.92 11.34
C MET A 37 -12.44 -6.70 12.73
N ALA A 38 -11.52 -5.74 12.87
CA ALA A 38 -10.86 -5.41 14.13
C ALA A 38 -11.84 -4.87 15.18
N ILE A 39 -12.83 -4.08 14.75
CA ILE A 39 -13.86 -3.53 15.67
C ILE A 39 -15.02 -4.52 15.93
N CYS A 40 -15.12 -5.60 15.15
CA CYS A 40 -16.22 -6.55 15.28
C CYS A 40 -16.16 -7.29 16.63
N PRO A 41 -17.22 -7.23 17.47
CA PRO A 41 -17.20 -7.85 18.80
C PRO A 41 -17.12 -9.38 18.75
N TRP A 42 -17.45 -10.00 17.62
CA TRP A 42 -17.33 -11.44 17.43
C TRP A 42 -15.91 -11.87 17.07
N ASN A 43 -15.12 -11.00 16.44
CA ASN A 43 -13.79 -11.37 15.97
C ASN A 43 -12.78 -11.53 17.11
N ARG A 44 -13.09 -11.00 18.31
CA ARG A 44 -12.29 -11.24 19.53
C ARG A 44 -12.22 -12.72 19.94
N PHE A 45 -13.11 -13.54 19.42
CA PHE A 45 -13.15 -14.98 19.67
C PHE A 45 -12.41 -15.79 18.60
N ALA A 46 -11.93 -15.15 17.53
CA ALA A 46 -11.16 -15.80 16.49
C ALA A 46 -9.72 -16.05 16.98
N GLY A 47 -9.18 -17.23 16.66
CA GLY A 47 -7.78 -17.58 16.89
C GLY A 47 -6.95 -17.48 15.61
N ASN A 48 -5.63 -17.39 15.76
CA ASN A 48 -4.71 -17.50 14.62
C ASN A 48 -4.79 -18.91 14.02
N SER A 49 -4.70 -19.00 12.70
CA SER A 49 -4.61 -20.29 12.02
C SER A 49 -3.34 -21.03 12.42
N ALA A 50 -3.44 -22.35 12.57
CA ALA A 50 -2.29 -23.24 12.72
C ALA A 50 -1.67 -23.65 11.36
N GLU A 51 -2.37 -23.39 10.25
CA GLU A 51 -1.89 -23.75 8.92
C GLU A 51 -0.73 -22.86 8.49
N SER A 52 0.42 -23.47 8.23
CA SER A 52 1.66 -22.78 7.85
C SER A 52 1.52 -21.94 6.57
N ASP A 53 0.63 -22.36 5.67
CA ASP A 53 0.43 -21.71 4.37
C ASP A 53 -0.12 -20.28 4.49
N PHE A 54 -0.75 -19.96 5.62
CA PHE A 54 -1.28 -18.63 5.93
C PHE A 54 -0.31 -17.75 6.72
N LEU A 55 0.89 -18.24 7.06
CA LEU A 55 1.89 -17.40 7.72
C LEU A 55 2.47 -16.36 6.75
N PRO A 56 2.87 -15.17 7.25
CA PRO A 56 3.52 -14.16 6.42
C PRO A 56 4.74 -14.72 5.69
N ARG A 57 4.80 -14.47 4.38
CA ARG A 57 5.94 -14.87 3.53
C ARG A 57 6.84 -13.67 3.29
N HIS A 58 8.12 -13.95 3.05
CA HIS A 58 9.13 -12.96 2.67
C HIS A 58 9.26 -11.77 3.64
N GLN A 59 8.91 -11.96 4.92
CA GLN A 59 8.99 -10.93 5.97
C GLN A 59 8.15 -9.69 5.66
N LEU A 60 7.07 -9.85 4.89
CA LEU A 60 6.14 -8.76 4.57
C LEU A 60 5.47 -8.13 5.80
N ASP A 61 5.42 -8.86 6.92
CA ASP A 61 4.94 -8.39 8.22
C ASP A 61 5.91 -7.44 8.94
N ARG A 62 7.16 -7.33 8.45
CA ARG A 62 8.23 -6.52 9.06
C ARG A 62 8.86 -5.52 8.11
N ALA A 63 8.58 -5.62 6.81
CA ALA A 63 9.15 -4.75 5.81
C ALA A 63 8.66 -3.30 5.99
N THR A 64 9.58 -2.35 5.82
CA THR A 64 9.28 -0.93 5.82
C THR A 64 8.67 -0.49 4.49
N LEU A 65 7.92 0.62 4.51
CA LEU A 65 7.40 1.21 3.27
C LEU A 65 8.51 1.60 2.29
N LEU A 66 9.67 2.05 2.79
CA LEU A 66 10.82 2.40 1.96
C LEU A 66 11.42 1.18 1.26
N GLU A 67 11.58 0.06 1.96
CA GLU A 67 12.07 -1.19 1.37
C GLU A 67 11.10 -1.71 0.29
N LEU A 68 9.79 -1.69 0.59
CA LEU A 68 8.77 -2.13 -0.35
C LEU A 68 8.65 -1.20 -1.57
N PHE A 69 8.82 0.11 -1.35
CA PHE A 69 8.88 1.09 -2.43
C PHE A 69 10.18 0.95 -3.23
N ALA A 70 11.25 0.35 -2.72
CA ALA A 70 12.50 0.16 -3.44
C ALA A 70 12.49 -1.07 -4.37
N TRP A 71 11.50 -1.95 -4.26
CA TRP A 71 11.41 -3.14 -5.12
C TRP A 71 11.26 -2.76 -6.59
N ASP A 72 11.98 -3.44 -7.48
CA ASP A 72 11.68 -3.43 -8.91
C ASP A 72 10.49 -4.39 -9.23
N GLU A 73 10.05 -4.40 -10.49
CA GLU A 73 8.93 -5.24 -10.91
C GLU A 73 9.23 -6.73 -10.76
N GLU A 74 10.47 -7.15 -11.06
CA GLU A 74 10.88 -8.54 -10.96
C GLU A 74 10.84 -9.03 -9.50
N GLN A 75 11.35 -8.22 -8.58
CA GLN A 75 11.28 -8.43 -7.14
C GLN A 75 9.83 -8.52 -6.67
N PHE A 76 8.96 -7.60 -7.10
CA PHE A 76 7.54 -7.65 -6.79
C PHE A 76 6.90 -8.97 -7.27
N LEU A 77 7.11 -9.36 -8.53
CA LEU A 77 6.51 -10.57 -9.10
C LEU A 77 6.98 -11.84 -8.38
N ARG A 78 8.27 -11.92 -8.06
CA ARG A 78 8.88 -13.03 -7.33
C ARG A 78 8.40 -13.09 -5.88
N LYS A 79 8.37 -11.96 -5.17
CA LYS A 79 7.99 -11.87 -3.74
C LYS A 79 6.48 -11.94 -3.50
N SER A 80 5.67 -11.69 -4.52
CA SER A 80 4.21 -11.82 -4.43
C SER A 80 3.69 -13.13 -5.04
N GLU A 81 4.56 -14.01 -5.55
CA GLU A 81 4.16 -15.28 -6.12
C GLU A 81 3.38 -16.15 -5.12
N GLY A 82 2.25 -16.70 -5.59
CA GLY A 82 1.34 -17.46 -4.73
C GLY A 82 0.65 -16.65 -3.64
N SER A 83 0.69 -15.32 -3.70
CA SER A 83 -0.04 -14.39 -2.82
C SER A 83 -1.09 -13.60 -3.60
N ALA A 84 -2.21 -13.28 -2.94
CA ALA A 84 -3.25 -12.41 -3.51
C ALA A 84 -2.72 -11.00 -3.84
N ILE A 85 -1.62 -10.56 -3.22
CA ILE A 85 -0.94 -9.30 -3.51
C ILE A 85 -0.56 -9.20 -4.99
N ARG A 86 -0.14 -10.30 -5.62
CA ARG A 86 0.27 -10.28 -7.04
C ARG A 86 -0.83 -9.78 -7.97
N ARG A 87 -2.10 -9.96 -7.59
CA ARG A 87 -3.28 -9.55 -8.38
C ARG A 87 -3.36 -8.03 -8.61
N ILE A 88 -2.79 -7.21 -7.73
CA ILE A 88 -2.84 -5.75 -7.92
C ILE A 88 -1.84 -5.26 -8.97
N GLY A 89 -0.80 -6.03 -9.28
CA GLY A 89 0.27 -5.59 -10.17
C GLY A 89 1.19 -4.54 -9.55
N TYR A 90 2.37 -4.40 -10.16
CA TYR A 90 3.45 -3.57 -9.63
C TYR A 90 3.14 -2.07 -9.66
N GLU A 91 2.43 -1.59 -10.67
CA GLU A 91 2.04 -0.18 -10.77
C GLU A 91 1.15 0.25 -9.60
N ARG A 92 0.10 -0.52 -9.27
CA ARG A 92 -0.79 -0.22 -8.13
C ARG A 92 -0.10 -0.42 -6.79
N TRP A 93 0.86 -1.35 -6.71
CA TRP A 93 1.70 -1.51 -5.53
C TRP A 93 2.46 -0.22 -5.22
N LEU A 94 3.16 0.35 -6.21
CA LEU A 94 3.84 1.63 -6.05
C LEU A 94 2.87 2.79 -5.77
N ARG A 95 1.73 2.85 -6.48
CA ARG A 95 0.69 3.86 -6.25
C ARG A 95 0.24 3.88 -4.78
N ASN A 96 -0.06 2.72 -4.21
CA ASN A 96 -0.54 2.60 -2.84
C ASN A 96 0.55 2.98 -1.84
N ILE A 97 1.79 2.54 -2.07
CA ILE A 97 2.92 2.87 -1.18
C ILE A 97 3.25 4.36 -1.24
N ALA A 98 3.17 5.01 -2.40
CA ALA A 98 3.37 6.46 -2.51
C ALA A 98 2.38 7.23 -1.63
N VAL A 99 1.11 6.82 -1.59
CA VAL A 99 0.11 7.40 -0.66
C VAL A 99 0.50 7.16 0.79
N ALA A 100 0.91 5.93 1.14
CA ALA A 100 1.33 5.59 2.50
C ALA A 100 2.56 6.40 2.97
N LEU A 101 3.54 6.60 2.08
CA LEU A 101 4.71 7.44 2.35
C LEU A 101 4.31 8.91 2.53
N GLY A 102 3.39 9.44 1.73
CA GLY A 102 2.86 10.79 1.92
C GLY A 102 2.08 10.99 3.23
N ASN A 103 1.60 9.90 3.85
CA ASN A 103 0.95 9.93 5.16
C ASN A 103 1.91 9.76 6.34
N SER A 104 3.20 9.53 6.07
CA SER A 104 4.23 9.40 7.10
C SER A 104 4.77 10.75 7.58
N ALA A 105 5.67 10.74 8.55
CA ALA A 105 6.41 11.94 8.93
C ALA A 105 7.35 12.40 7.80
N ALA A 106 7.59 13.70 7.70
CA ALA A 106 8.47 14.32 6.71
C ALA A 106 9.95 14.03 7.01
N HIS A 107 10.38 12.79 6.76
CA HIS A 107 11.77 12.40 6.79
C HIS A 107 12.43 12.56 5.42
N GLN A 108 13.70 12.94 5.44
CA GLN A 108 14.48 13.22 4.24
C GLN A 108 14.60 11.99 3.32
N ASP A 109 14.76 10.80 3.89
CA ASP A 109 14.84 9.52 3.16
C ASP A 109 13.54 9.19 2.39
N VAL A 110 12.38 9.52 2.96
CA VAL A 110 11.07 9.39 2.30
C VAL A 110 10.97 10.31 1.10
N ILE A 111 11.33 11.59 1.27
CA ILE A 111 11.31 12.58 0.20
C ILE A 111 12.24 12.15 -0.94
N GLU A 112 13.47 11.71 -0.62
CA GLU A 112 14.43 11.23 -1.60
C GLU A 112 13.97 9.97 -2.32
N ALA A 113 13.32 9.03 -1.62
CA ALA A 113 12.75 7.84 -2.24
C ALA A 113 11.63 8.17 -3.24
N LEU A 114 10.73 9.09 -2.88
CA LEU A 114 9.67 9.59 -3.74
C LEU A 114 10.24 10.31 -4.98
N GLN A 115 11.22 11.21 -4.79
CA GLN A 115 11.86 11.94 -5.88
C GLN A 115 12.59 11.01 -6.87
N ARG A 116 13.34 10.02 -6.37
CA ARG A 116 14.06 9.06 -7.21
C ARG A 116 13.15 8.31 -8.18
N ARG A 117 11.90 8.04 -7.79
CA ARG A 117 10.94 7.30 -8.64
C ARG A 117 10.08 8.16 -9.53
N LEU A 118 10.03 9.48 -9.30
CA LEU A 118 9.08 10.35 -9.99
C LEU A 118 9.17 10.19 -11.52
N HIS A 119 10.36 10.29 -12.10
CA HIS A 119 10.50 10.29 -13.56
C HIS A 119 10.42 8.90 -14.20
N ASP A 120 10.78 7.84 -13.48
CA ASP A 120 10.80 6.47 -14.00
C ASP A 120 9.46 5.72 -13.81
N SER A 121 8.49 6.35 -13.16
CA SER A 121 7.18 5.74 -12.89
C SER A 121 6.15 6.15 -13.95
N SER A 122 5.06 5.39 -14.04
CA SER A 122 3.93 5.74 -14.91
C SER A 122 3.23 7.03 -14.45
N THR A 123 2.42 7.61 -15.33
CA THR A 123 1.62 8.82 -15.03
C THR A 123 0.73 8.63 -13.81
N LEU A 124 0.17 7.43 -13.64
CA LEU A 124 -0.64 7.08 -12.48
C LEU A 124 0.16 7.19 -11.19
N VAL A 125 1.35 6.60 -11.13
CA VAL A 125 2.19 6.60 -9.92
C VAL A 125 2.76 8.00 -9.67
N GLN A 126 3.20 8.71 -10.72
CA GLN A 126 3.68 10.09 -10.66
C GLN A 126 2.70 11.01 -9.92
N GLU A 127 1.41 10.96 -10.27
CA GLU A 127 0.38 11.78 -9.63
C GLU A 127 0.30 11.56 -8.10
N HIS A 128 0.55 10.33 -7.64
CA HIS A 128 0.51 9.98 -6.22
C HIS A 128 1.81 10.36 -5.51
N ILE A 129 2.96 10.23 -6.20
CA ILE A 129 4.26 10.72 -5.71
C ILE A 129 4.22 12.23 -5.52
N GLU A 130 3.72 12.99 -6.49
CA GLU A 130 3.62 14.44 -6.39
C GLU A 130 2.70 14.88 -5.24
N TRP A 131 1.57 14.18 -5.07
CA TRP A 131 0.69 14.42 -3.94
C TRP A 131 1.39 14.16 -2.61
N ALA A 132 2.15 13.07 -2.50
CA ALA A 132 2.90 12.73 -1.31
C ALA A 132 3.97 13.79 -1.00
N LEU A 133 4.75 14.22 -2.00
CA LEU A 133 5.75 15.28 -1.84
C LEU A 133 5.13 16.61 -1.39
N ARG A 134 4.00 17.03 -2.01
CA ARG A 134 3.29 18.24 -1.58
C ARG A 134 2.82 18.16 -0.13
N ARG A 135 2.41 16.98 0.33
CA ARG A 135 1.95 16.75 1.71
C ARG A 135 3.10 16.75 2.72
N LEU A 136 4.30 16.29 2.34
CA LEU A 136 5.47 16.24 3.23
C LEU A 136 6.23 17.57 3.31
N HIS A 137 6.05 18.46 2.33
CA HIS A 137 6.65 19.81 2.32
C HIS A 137 5.76 20.90 2.93
N GLY A 138 4.48 20.60 3.19
CA GLY A 138 3.52 21.51 3.83
C GLY A 138 3.30 21.17 5.29
#